data_AF-A0A2L2YXU6-F1
#
_entry.id   AF-A0A2L2YXU6-F1
#
_cell.length_a   1.000
_cell.length_b   1.000
_cell.length_c   1.000
_cell.angle_alpha   90.00
_cell.angle_beta   90.00
_cell.angle_gamma   90.00
#
_symmetry.space_group_name_H-M   'P 1'
#
loop_
_entity.id
_entity.type
_entity.pdbx_description
1 polymer ?
#
loop_
_entity_poly.entity_id
_entity_poly.type
_entity_poly.pdbx_seq_one_letter_code
_entity_poly.pdbx_strand_id
1 'polypeptide(L)' 'AFFVVALDANSLKRMGTFLDARGMQSVPCSAVTHSDGHPKVMATFLWLPPEDSKSGEVLFRATILESFSVYF' A
#
# COMPACT_ATOMS: atom_id res chain seq x y z
N ALA A 1 8.42 4.23 8.82
CA ALA A 1 7.01 4.14 8.37
C ALA A 1 6.96 3.98 6.85
N PHE A 2 5.88 3.43 6.30
CA PHE A 2 5.67 3.37 4.84
C PHE A 2 4.20 3.48 4.49
N PHE A 3 3.92 3.75 3.22
CA PHE A 3 2.60 3.73 2.62
C PHE A 3 2.68 3.17 1.19
N VAL A 4 1.81 2.22 0.85
CA VAL A 4 1.78 1.61 -0.49
C VAL A 4 0.39 1.73 -1.08
N VAL A 5 0.30 2.08 -2.36
CA VAL A 5 -0.96 2.11 -3.15
C VAL A 5 -0.84 1.20 -4.37
N ALA A 6 -1.97 0.61 -4.76
CA ALA A 6 -2.11 -0.13 -6.01
C ALA A 6 -2.94 0.70 -7.01
N LEU A 7 -2.39 0.91 -8.21
CA LEU A 7 -2.96 1.74 -9.26
C LEU A 7 -3.06 0.95 -10.56
N ASP A 8 -4.10 1.23 -11.34
CA ASP A 8 -4.12 0.86 -12.75
C ASP A 8 -3.03 1.65 -13.49
N ALA A 9 -2.18 0.97 -14.25
CA ALA A 9 -1.01 1.60 -14.87
C ALA A 9 -1.39 2.69 -15.89
N ASN A 10 -2.54 2.53 -16.56
CA ASN A 10 -2.99 3.44 -17.61
C ASN A 10 -3.73 4.66 -17.07
N SER A 11 -4.75 4.44 -16.23
CA SER A 11 -5.63 5.50 -15.72
C SER A 11 -5.18 6.09 -14.38
N LEU A 12 -4.21 5.46 -13.71
CA LEU A 12 -3.77 5.77 -12.35
C LEU A 12 -4.91 5.73 -11.31
N LYS A 13 -6.04 5.10 -11.66
CA LYS A 13 -7.12 4.86 -10.71
C LYS A 13 -6.69 3.78 -9.72
N ARG A 14 -7.04 3.99 -8.46
CA ARG A 14 -6.77 3.03 -7.39
C ARG A 14 -7.56 1.75 -7.62
N MET A 15 -6.92 0.60 -7.44
CA MET A 15 -7.52 -0.69 -7.78
C MET A 15 -7.11 -1.84 -6.85
N GLY A 16 -8.04 -2.79 -6.69
CA GLY A 16 -7.85 -3.96 -5.84
C GLY A 16 -7.90 -3.64 -4.35
N THR A 17 -7.64 -4.66 -3.53
CA THR A 17 -7.80 -4.58 -2.08
C THR A 17 -6.58 -5.19 -1.41
N PHE A 18 -5.95 -4.43 -0.51
CA PHE A 18 -4.94 -4.99 0.39
C PHE A 18 -5.62 -5.66 1.57
N LEU A 19 -5.07 -6.79 2.00
CA LEU A 19 -5.51 -7.49 3.21
C LEU A 19 -4.61 -7.12 4.38
N ASP A 20 -5.19 -7.11 5.57
CA ASP A 20 -4.44 -6.99 6.81
C ASP A 20 -3.50 -8.18 6.96
N ALA A 21 -2.28 -7.91 7.43
CA ALA A 21 -1.26 -8.90 7.68
C ALA A 21 -0.41 -8.48 8.88
N ARG A 22 0.48 -9.36 9.35
CA ARG A 22 1.30 -9.05 10.52
C ARG A 22 2.18 -7.81 10.27
N GLY A 23 1.95 -6.75 11.04
CA GLY A 23 2.69 -5.48 10.92
C GLY A 23 2.11 -4.50 9.90
N MET A 24 1.04 -4.89 9.19
CA MET A 24 0.50 -4.22 8.01
C MET A 24 -1.00 -4.04 8.17
N GLN A 25 -1.45 -2.82 7.93
CA GLN A 25 -2.84 -2.44 8.04
C GLN A 25 -3.33 -1.90 6.71
N SER A 26 -4.36 -2.53 6.16
CA SER A 26 -5.08 -2.01 5.00
C SER A 26 -5.74 -0.69 5.35
N VAL A 27 -5.79 0.21 4.39
CA VAL A 27 -6.52 1.48 4.51
C VAL A 27 -7.46 1.64 3.32
N PRO A 28 -8.49 2.49 3.42
CA PRO A 28 -9.41 2.72 2.31
C PRO A 28 -8.69 3.11 1.02
N CYS A 29 -9.32 2.78 -0.11
CA CYS A 29 -8.87 3.12 -1.45
C CYS A 29 -7.55 2.41 -1.86
N SER A 30 -7.54 1.08 -1.83
CA SER A 30 -6.47 0.24 -2.44
C SER A 30 -5.07 0.59 -1.94
N ALA A 31 -4.94 0.76 -0.62
CA ALA A 31 -3.67 1.11 0.01
C ALA A 31 -3.43 0.34 1.31
N VAL A 32 -2.16 0.29 1.73
CA VAL A 32 -1.70 -0.39 2.94
C VAL A 32 -0.57 0.41 3.59
N THR A 33 -0.56 0.41 4.92
CA THR A 33 0.45 1.07 5.75
C THR A 33 0.95 0.11 6.84
N HIS A 34 1.87 0.58 7.65
CA HIS A 34 2.33 -0.10 8.85
C HIS A 34 1.27 -0.05 9.95
N SER A 35 1.12 -1.13 10.72
CA SER A 35 0.25 -1.15 11.92
C SER A 35 0.96 -0.60 13.17
N ASP A 36 2.29 -0.45 13.12
CA ASP A 36 3.12 -0.02 14.25
C ASP A 36 4.37 0.74 13.77
N GLY A 37 4.86 1.64 14.63
CA GLY A 37 5.98 2.53 14.32
C GLY A 37 7.38 1.92 14.45
N HIS A 38 7.53 0.61 14.67
CA HIS A 38 8.86 0.02 14.83
C HIS A 38 9.65 0.11 13.53
N PRO A 39 10.99 0.25 13.59
CA PRO A 39 11.85 0.15 12.41
C PRO A 39 11.63 -1.18 11.69
N LYS A 40 11.64 -1.15 10.35
CA LYS A 40 11.43 -2.34 9.51
C LYS A 40 12.48 -2.36 8.40
N VAL A 41 13.06 -3.53 8.18
CA VAL A 41 13.97 -3.81 7.05
C VAL A 41 13.24 -4.47 5.89
N MET A 42 12.05 -5.05 6.14
CA MET A 42 11.24 -5.74 5.16
C MET A 42 9.75 -5.55 5.46
N ALA A 43 8.95 -5.55 4.40
CA ALA A 43 7.50 -5.55 4.45
C ALA A 43 6.93 -6.51 3.40
N THR A 44 5.94 -7.32 3.77
CA THR A 44 5.24 -8.24 2.87
C THR A 44 3.77 -7.89 2.85
N PHE A 45 3.18 -7.83 1.65
CA PHE A 45 1.81 -7.40 1.44
C PHE A 45 1.00 -8.51 0.77
N LEU A 46 -0.28 -8.60 1.15
CA LEU A 46 -1.28 -9.42 0.46
C LEU A 46 -2.21 -8.48 -0.31
N TRP A 47 -2.29 -8.66 -1.62
CA TRP A 47 -3.12 -7.84 -2.51
C TRP A 47 -4.02 -8.74 -3.35
N LEU A 48 -5.32 -8.41 -3.35
CA LEU A 48 -6.33 -9.06 -4.17
C LEU A 48 -6.63 -8.16 -5.37
N PRO A 49 -6.54 -8.70 -6.61
CA PRO A 49 -6.97 -7.97 -7.79
C PRO A 49 -8.49 -7.74 -7.76
N PRO A 50 -8.99 -6.63 -8.34
CA PRO A 50 -10.43 -6.41 -8.50
C PRO A 50 -11.00 -7.38 -9.55
N GLU A 51 -12.20 -7.91 -9.32
CA GLU A 51 -12.84 -8.89 -10.21
C GLU A 51 -13.24 -8.28 -11.58
N ASP A 52 -13.57 -6.98 -11.60
CA ASP A 52 -14.19 -6.33 -12.76
C ASP A 52 -13.23 -5.44 -13.58
N SER A 53 -11.91 -5.57 -13.37
CA SER A 53 -10.95 -4.73 -14.09
C SER A 53 -10.74 -5.20 -15.51
N LYS A 54 -10.97 -4.31 -16.48
CA LYS A 54 -10.60 -4.50 -17.88
C LYS A 54 -9.10 -4.35 -18.15
N SER A 55 -8.36 -3.79 -17.19
CA SER A 55 -6.92 -3.55 -17.30
C SER A 55 -6.15 -4.64 -16.55
N GLY A 56 -5.08 -5.13 -17.19
CA GLY A 56 -4.21 -6.19 -16.65
C GLY A 56 -2.92 -5.69 -16.01
N GLU A 57 -2.54 -4.43 -16.22
CA GLU A 57 -1.29 -3.88 -15.72
C GLU A 57 -1.51 -3.07 -14.45
N VAL A 58 -0.72 -3.38 -13.42
CA VAL A 58 -0.85 -2.80 -12.09
C VAL A 58 0.47 -2.14 -11.69
N LEU A 59 0.38 -0.89 -11.24
CA LEU A 59 1.47 -0.14 -10.68
C LEU A 59 1.35 -0.08 -9.15
N PHE A 60 2.31 -0.70 -8.45
CA PHE A 60 2.47 -0.52 -7.02
C PHE A 60 3.41 0.66 -6.75
N ARG A 61 2.95 1.63 -5.97
CA ARG A 61 3.76 2.79 -5.57
C ARG A 61 3.93 2.81 -4.06
N ALA A 62 5.18 2.81 -3.62
CA ALA A 62 5.55 2.86 -2.21
C ALA A 62 6.21 4.21 -1.85
N THR A 63 5.79 4.77 -0.72
CA THR A 63 6.41 5.93 -0.07
C THR A 63 6.97 5.47 1.27
N ILE A 64 8.26 5.70 1.51
CA ILE A 64 8.95 5.28 2.74
C ILE A 64 9.40 6.52 3.50
N LEU A 65 9.15 6.54 4.81
CA LEU A 65 9.61 7.57 5.72
C LEU A 65 10.55 6.92 6.75
N GLU A 66 11.83 7.24 6.64
CA GLU A 66 12.88 6.72 7.52
C GLU A 66 12.99 7.53 8.82
N SER A 67 13.05 8.86 8.71
CA SER A 67 13.14 9.77 9.85
C SER A 67 12.07 10.86 9.75
N PHE A 68 11.36 11.12 10.85
CA PHE A 68 10.46 12.26 11.00
C PHE A 68 11.00 13.15 12.11
N SER A 69 11.24 14.43 11.81
CA SER A 69 11.35 15.47 12.83
C SER A 69 9.97 15.70 13.41
N VAL A 70 9.80 15.62 14.73
CA VAL A 70 8.52 15.94 15.40
C VAL A 70 8.15 17.39 15.08
N TYR A 71 7.31 17.60 14.06
CA TYR A 71 6.66 18.89 13.86
C TYR A 71 5.47 18.94 14.81
N PHE A 72 5.55 19.87 15.77
CA PHE A 72 4.49 20.23 16.70
C PHE A 72 3.45 21.12 16.00
#